data_AF-A0A4V6DVG6-F1
#
_entry.id   AF-A0A4V6DVG6-F1
#
_cell.length_a   1.000
_cell.length_b   1.000
_cell.length_c   1.000
_cell.angle_alpha   90.00
_cell.angle_beta   90.00
_cell.angle_gamma   90.00
#
_symmetry.space_group_name_H-M   'P 1'
#
loop_
_entity.id
_entity.type
_entity.pdbx_description
1 polymer ?
#
loop_
_entity_poly.entity_id
_entity_poly.type
_entity_poly.pdbx_seq_one_letter_code
_entity_poly.pdbx_strand_id
1 'polypeptide(L)'
;MEAKELAKRLNDYIWETLKRNKDYLHRVYIYDCEPLNKNVPKPPILKKTDKTKNLGKTTTYKFRSELLNHLRKQPYFAVRLGEIDENAFQWKFKDYEKFKKILRKEISISELKEEDFVLDIKQKGVDMKIGLDIATLSNRHQVEKIILITADSDFIPAVKHARKEGIIVQLDPMRVPETQIKKGLLEHIDLLSSVFINKNKSNNE
;
A
#
# COMPACT_ATOMS: atom_id res chain seq x y z
N MET A 1 -11.93 -14.12 2.49
CA MET A 1 -11.00 -14.19 1.35
C MET A 1 -9.66 -14.68 1.85
N GLU A 2 -9.21 -15.81 1.34
CA GLU A 2 -7.94 -16.41 1.73
C GLU A 2 -6.75 -15.74 1.04
N ALA A 3 -5.53 -15.92 1.58
CA ALA A 3 -4.31 -15.33 1.01
C ALA A 3 -4.06 -15.79 -0.44
N LYS A 4 -4.29 -17.07 -0.72
CA LYS A 4 -4.18 -17.67 -2.06
C LYS A 4 -5.18 -17.05 -3.04
N GLU A 5 -6.42 -16.84 -2.59
CA GLU A 5 -7.48 -16.24 -3.40
C GLU A 5 -7.13 -14.79 -3.76
N LEU A 6 -6.62 -14.01 -2.79
CA LEU A 6 -6.18 -12.64 -3.05
C LEU A 6 -5.00 -12.59 -4.02
N ALA A 7 -3.99 -13.45 -3.85
CA ALA A 7 -2.86 -13.52 -4.79
C ALA A 7 -3.34 -13.82 -6.22
N LYS A 8 -4.29 -14.75 -6.39
CA LYS A 8 -4.90 -15.03 -7.69
C LYS A 8 -5.60 -13.79 -8.25
N ARG A 9 -6.44 -13.13 -7.45
CA ARG A 9 -7.16 -11.93 -7.87
C ARG A 9 -6.23 -10.78 -8.28
N LEU A 10 -5.10 -10.62 -7.61
CA LEU A 10 -4.09 -9.62 -7.98
C LEU A 10 -3.46 -9.94 -9.34
N ASN A 11 -3.12 -11.21 -9.59
CA ASN A 11 -2.65 -11.64 -10.91
C ASN A 11 -3.70 -11.41 -12.00
N ASP A 12 -4.95 -11.81 -11.76
CA ASP A 12 -6.05 -11.60 -12.70
C ASP A 12 -6.25 -10.10 -13.00
N TYR A 13 -6.14 -9.25 -11.97
CA TYR A 13 -6.20 -7.79 -12.12
C TYR A 13 -5.12 -7.25 -13.06
N ILE A 14 -3.88 -7.71 -12.90
CA ILE A 14 -2.75 -7.29 -13.74
C ILE A 14 -2.98 -7.72 -15.18
N TRP A 15 -3.39 -8.98 -15.42
CA TRP A 15 -3.65 -9.47 -16.77
C TRP A 15 -4.79 -8.71 -17.46
N GLU A 16 -5.86 -8.38 -16.75
CA GLU A 16 -6.93 -7.53 -17.29
C GLU A 16 -6.43 -6.10 -17.60
N THR A 17 -5.54 -5.54 -16.77
CA THR A 17 -4.90 -4.24 -17.04
C THR A 17 -4.14 -4.26 -18.37
N LEU A 18 -3.30 -5.28 -18.56
CA LEU A 18 -2.48 -5.44 -19.77
C LEU A 18 -3.34 -5.65 -21.01
N LYS A 19 -4.35 -6.53 -20.90
CA LYS A 19 -5.25 -6.88 -22.01
C LYS A 19 -6.01 -5.67 -22.55
N ARG A 20 -6.48 -4.77 -21.68
CA ARG A 20 -7.21 -3.55 -22.07
C ARG A 20 -6.37 -2.62 -22.94
N ASN A 21 -5.08 -2.55 -22.65
CA ASN A 21 -4.14 -1.66 -23.34
C ASN A 21 -3.34 -2.36 -24.45
N LYS A 22 -3.47 -3.69 -24.59
CA LYS A 22 -2.63 -4.53 -25.46
C LYS A 22 -1.14 -4.43 -25.12
N ASP A 23 -0.83 -4.27 -23.83
CA ASP A 23 0.55 -4.20 -23.32
C ASP A 23 1.16 -5.60 -23.15
N TYR A 24 2.49 -5.73 -23.29
CA TYR A 24 3.24 -6.94 -22.95
C TYR A 24 3.89 -6.84 -21.57
N LEU A 25 3.85 -7.94 -20.80
CA LEU A 25 4.39 -7.95 -19.44
C LEU A 25 5.92 -8.13 -19.44
N HIS A 26 6.64 -7.15 -18.91
CA HIS A 26 8.05 -7.30 -18.55
C HIS A 26 8.20 -8.02 -17.20
N ARG A 27 7.63 -7.43 -16.13
CA ARG A 27 7.70 -7.94 -14.75
C ARG A 27 6.67 -7.24 -13.86
N VAL A 28 6.17 -7.95 -12.85
CA VAL A 28 5.34 -7.38 -11.79
C VAL A 28 6.21 -7.16 -10.57
N TYR A 29 6.28 -5.92 -10.07
CA TYR A 29 6.97 -5.60 -8.83
C TYR A 29 5.94 -5.37 -7.72
N ILE A 30 6.04 -6.16 -6.64
CA ILE A 30 5.21 -5.99 -5.45
C ILE A 30 6.08 -5.45 -4.33
N TYR A 31 5.74 -4.27 -3.82
CA TYR A 31 6.48 -3.64 -2.73
C TYR A 31 5.68 -3.76 -1.43
N ASP A 32 6.32 -4.29 -0.40
CA ASP A 32 5.71 -4.51 0.92
C ASP A 32 6.82 -4.66 1.98
N CYS A 33 6.47 -4.94 3.22
CA CYS A 33 7.40 -5.40 4.27
C CYS A 33 7.00 -6.78 4.78
N GLU A 34 7.96 -7.53 5.34
CA GLU A 34 7.64 -8.73 6.11
C GLU A 34 6.76 -8.35 7.31
N PRO A 35 5.73 -9.15 7.64
CA PRO A 35 4.92 -8.87 8.82
C PRO A 35 5.77 -9.01 10.09
N LEU A 36 5.59 -8.09 11.04
CA LEU A 36 6.41 -8.05 12.26
C LEU A 36 6.08 -9.23 13.18
N ASN A 37 7.07 -10.08 13.47
CA ASN A 37 6.99 -11.13 14.48
C ASN A 37 7.60 -10.65 15.81
N LYS A 38 6.90 -9.75 16.52
CA LYS A 38 7.38 -9.17 17.77
C LYS A 38 6.28 -9.07 18.81
N ASN A 39 6.67 -9.12 20.08
CA ASN A 39 5.81 -8.74 21.19
C ASN A 39 5.83 -7.21 21.31
N VAL A 40 4.68 -6.57 21.14
CA VAL A 40 4.52 -5.12 21.27
C VAL A 40 3.71 -4.81 22.52
N PRO A 41 3.95 -3.70 23.22
CA PRO A 41 3.11 -3.30 24.35
C PRO A 41 1.67 -3.09 23.89
N LYS A 42 0.70 -3.45 24.72
CA LYS A 42 -0.72 -3.12 24.47
C LYS A 42 -0.97 -1.60 24.60
N PRO A 43 -2.11 -1.07 24.12
CA PRO A 43 -2.45 0.34 24.31
C PRO A 43 -2.39 0.76 25.79
N PRO A 44 -1.94 2.00 26.09
CA PRO A 44 -1.64 2.44 27.45
C PRO A 44 -2.85 2.53 28.40
N ILE A 45 -4.07 2.31 27.89
CA ILE A 45 -5.32 2.31 28.67
C ILE A 45 -5.62 0.98 29.38
N LEU A 46 -4.95 -0.11 29.02
CA LEU A 46 -5.18 -1.43 29.62
C LEU A 46 -4.40 -1.58 30.94
N LYS A 47 -5.06 -2.16 31.96
CA LYS A 47 -4.45 -2.42 33.28
C LYS A 47 -3.18 -3.28 33.12
N LYS A 48 -2.17 -3.01 33.97
CA LYS A 48 -0.78 -3.54 33.96
C LYS A 48 -0.60 -5.07 33.87
N THR A 49 -1.67 -5.86 33.95
CA THR A 49 -1.62 -7.32 34.00
C THR A 49 -1.34 -7.98 32.65
N ASP A 50 -1.61 -7.31 31.53
CA ASP A 50 -1.40 -7.85 30.18
C ASP A 50 -0.44 -6.96 29.38
N LYS A 51 0.86 -7.15 29.59
CA LYS A 51 1.90 -6.19 29.17
C LYS A 51 2.17 -6.15 27.68
N THR A 52 1.91 -7.23 26.93
CA THR A 52 2.32 -7.33 25.53
C THR A 52 1.35 -8.14 24.67
N LYS A 53 1.26 -7.79 23.39
CA LYS A 53 0.58 -8.52 22.34
C LYS A 53 1.62 -9.12 21.40
N ASN A 54 1.56 -10.43 21.18
CA ASN A 54 2.42 -11.10 20.20
C ASN A 54 1.83 -10.92 18.80
N LEU A 55 2.50 -10.15 17.94
CA LEU A 55 2.05 -9.92 16.57
C LEU A 55 2.18 -11.16 15.69
N GLY A 56 3.20 -12.00 15.91
CA GLY A 56 3.42 -13.25 15.17
C GLY A 56 2.30 -14.29 15.31
N LYS A 57 1.54 -14.24 16.41
CA LYS A 57 0.39 -15.12 16.64
C LYS A 57 -0.92 -14.57 16.06
N THR A 58 -0.91 -13.40 15.43
CA THR A 58 -2.13 -12.80 14.87
C THR A 58 -2.53 -13.46 13.56
N THR A 59 -3.83 -13.46 13.29
CA THR A 59 -4.37 -13.86 11.97
C THR A 59 -3.81 -13.00 10.85
N THR A 60 -3.55 -11.71 11.11
CA THR A 60 -2.91 -10.79 10.17
C THR A 60 -1.49 -11.23 9.80
N TYR A 61 -0.67 -11.61 10.78
CA TYR A 61 0.69 -12.10 10.51
C TYR A 61 0.66 -13.34 9.61
N LYS A 62 -0.17 -14.33 9.97
CA LYS A 62 -0.33 -15.57 9.18
C LYS A 62 -0.79 -15.25 7.76
N PHE A 63 -1.85 -14.45 7.61
CA PHE A 63 -2.40 -14.07 6.32
C PHE A 63 -1.37 -13.34 5.44
N ARG A 64 -0.66 -12.34 5.96
CA ARG A 64 0.34 -11.59 5.19
C ARG A 64 1.52 -12.45 4.77
N SER A 65 2.01 -13.30 5.68
CA SER A 65 3.10 -14.24 5.39
C SER A 65 2.71 -15.20 4.27
N GLU A 66 1.51 -15.77 4.33
CA GLU A 66 0.98 -16.66 3.30
C GLU A 66 0.78 -15.92 1.96
N LEU A 67 0.26 -14.68 1.99
CA LEU A 67 0.05 -13.86 0.80
C LEU A 67 1.38 -13.59 0.09
N LEU A 68 2.41 -13.13 0.81
CA LEU A 68 3.73 -12.88 0.25
C LEU A 68 4.34 -14.17 -0.34
N ASN A 69 4.16 -15.31 0.33
CA ASN A 69 4.62 -16.60 -0.18
C ASN A 69 3.92 -16.99 -1.49
N HIS A 70 2.61 -16.76 -1.59
CA HIS A 70 1.86 -17.00 -2.83
C HIS A 70 2.30 -16.06 -3.95
N LEU A 71 2.48 -14.77 -3.68
CA LEU A 71 2.94 -13.79 -4.67
C LEU A 71 4.35 -14.09 -5.17
N ARG A 72 5.28 -14.53 -4.31
CA ARG A 72 6.65 -14.95 -4.71
C ARG A 72 6.66 -16.13 -5.66
N LYS A 73 5.65 -17.01 -5.59
CA LYS A 73 5.55 -18.21 -6.42
C LYS A 73 4.87 -17.95 -7.77
N GLN A 74 4.32 -16.75 -7.97
CA GLN A 74 3.67 -16.41 -9.25
C GLN A 74 4.71 -16.12 -10.34
N PRO A 75 4.51 -16.60 -11.57
CA PRO A 75 5.38 -16.28 -12.69
C PRO A 75 5.47 -14.77 -12.92
N TYR A 76 6.66 -14.26 -13.23
CA TYR A 76 6.95 -12.83 -13.48
C TYR A 76 6.77 -11.90 -12.27
N PHE A 77 6.47 -12.40 -11.08
CA PHE A 77 6.38 -11.58 -9.88
C PHE A 77 7.74 -11.45 -9.19
N ALA A 78 8.09 -10.22 -8.83
CA ALA A 78 9.23 -9.89 -8.01
C ALA A 78 8.73 -9.14 -6.77
N VAL A 79 8.65 -9.86 -5.64
CA VAL A 79 8.38 -9.23 -4.35
C VAL A 79 9.66 -8.50 -3.89
N ARG A 80 9.52 -7.21 -3.57
CA ARG A 80 10.57 -6.28 -3.15
C ARG A 80 10.25 -5.84 -1.73
N LEU A 81 10.89 -6.47 -0.75
CA LEU A 81 10.59 -6.18 0.64
C LEU A 81 11.43 -5.03 1.17
N GLY A 82 10.76 -4.08 1.81
CA GLY A 82 11.37 -3.17 2.78
C GLY A 82 11.49 -3.82 4.15
N GLU A 83 11.70 -2.98 5.15
CA GLU A 83 11.84 -3.41 6.54
C GLU A 83 10.84 -2.69 7.43
N ILE A 84 10.45 -3.33 8.51
CA ILE A 84 9.71 -2.69 9.59
C ILE A 84 10.72 -2.13 10.59
N ASP A 85 10.55 -0.87 10.97
CA ASP A 85 11.30 -0.32 12.10
C ASP A 85 10.76 -0.90 13.41
N GLU A 86 11.42 -1.95 13.90
CA GLU A 86 10.96 -2.65 15.10
C GLU A 86 11.03 -1.81 16.38
N ASN A 87 11.72 -0.67 16.34
CA ASN A 87 11.87 0.25 17.47
C ASN A 87 10.93 1.46 17.36
N ALA A 88 10.37 1.71 16.18
CA ALA A 88 9.43 2.81 15.94
C ALA A 88 8.00 2.29 15.75
N PHE A 89 7.37 1.93 16.87
CA PHE A 89 5.94 1.69 16.94
C PHE A 89 5.28 2.64 17.94
N GLN A 90 4.09 3.11 17.61
CA GLN A 90 3.29 3.98 18.46
C GLN A 90 1.82 3.59 18.39
N TRP A 91 1.09 3.80 19.48
CA TRP A 91 -0.36 3.65 19.47
C TRP A 91 -1.00 4.97 19.06
N LYS A 92 -1.83 4.93 18.01
CA LYS A 92 -2.61 6.08 17.55
C LYS A 92 -4.08 5.83 17.78
N PHE A 93 -4.84 6.91 17.98
CA PHE A 93 -6.30 6.82 17.88
C PHE A 93 -6.67 6.43 16.45
N LYS A 94 -7.52 5.41 16.36
CA LYS A 94 -8.08 4.95 15.09
C LYS A 94 -9.05 5.99 14.50
N ASP A 95 -9.80 6.66 15.35
CA ASP A 95 -10.76 7.71 14.98
C ASP A 95 -10.35 9.08 15.54
N TYR A 96 -10.09 10.02 14.64
CA TYR A 96 -9.70 11.37 14.99
C TYR A 96 -10.85 12.18 15.62
N GLU A 97 -12.11 11.88 15.29
CA GLU A 97 -13.25 12.53 15.95
C GLU A 97 -13.34 12.10 17.40
N LYS A 98 -13.13 10.81 17.71
CA LYS A 98 -13.12 10.32 19.08
C LYS A 98 -12.01 10.99 19.90
N PHE A 99 -10.82 11.16 19.31
CA PHE A 99 -9.75 11.95 19.93
C PHE A 99 -10.18 13.39 20.23
N LYS A 100 -10.82 14.07 19.27
CA LYS A 100 -11.34 15.44 19.47
C LYS A 100 -12.39 15.51 20.59
N LYS A 101 -13.29 14.54 20.69
CA LYS A 101 -14.31 14.48 21.77
C LYS A 101 -13.69 14.38 23.16
N ILE A 102 -12.60 13.62 23.31
CA ILE A 102 -11.84 13.54 24.57
C ILE A 102 -11.23 14.90 24.92
N LEU A 103 -10.60 15.57 23.95
CA LEU A 103 -10.02 16.91 24.18
C LEU A 103 -11.08 17.95 24.58
N ARG A 104 -12.31 17.81 24.05
CA ARG A 104 -13.47 18.65 24.41
C ARG A 104 -14.13 18.23 25.72
N LYS A 105 -13.65 17.18 26.39
CA LYS A 105 -14.24 16.59 27.60
C LYS A 105 -15.67 16.08 27.41
N GLU A 106 -16.05 15.73 26.17
CA GLU A 106 -17.34 15.12 25.84
C GLU A 106 -17.35 13.61 26.16
N ILE A 107 -16.16 12.98 26.18
CA ILE A 107 -15.94 11.57 26.51
C ILE A 107 -14.81 11.49 27.54
N SER A 108 -14.97 10.67 28.57
CA SER A 108 -13.92 10.42 29.55
C SER A 108 -12.86 9.45 29.02
N ILE A 109 -11.62 9.59 29.49
CA ILE A 109 -10.52 8.64 29.20
C ILE A 109 -10.88 7.22 29.66
N SER A 110 -11.69 7.09 30.70
CA SER A 110 -12.17 5.80 31.23
C SER A 110 -13.09 5.02 30.27
N GLU A 111 -13.65 5.70 29.27
CA GLU A 111 -14.56 5.09 28.29
C GLU A 111 -13.83 4.51 27.07
N LEU A 112 -12.50 4.68 27.01
CA LEU A 112 -11.68 4.18 25.92
C LEU A 112 -11.49 2.67 26.00
N LYS A 113 -11.55 2.03 24.83
CA LYS A 113 -11.35 0.58 24.64
C LYS A 113 -10.14 0.30 23.76
N GLU A 114 -9.63 -0.93 23.80
CA GLU A 114 -8.49 -1.33 22.95
C GLU A 114 -8.78 -1.08 21.45
N GLU A 115 -10.04 -1.25 21.04
CA GLU A 115 -10.53 -1.07 19.67
C GLU A 115 -10.40 0.38 19.13
N ASP A 116 -10.28 1.35 20.04
CA ASP A 116 -10.12 2.77 19.70
C ASP A 116 -8.71 3.11 19.24
N PHE A 117 -7.77 2.19 19.41
CA PHE A 117 -6.37 2.37 19.08
C PHE A 117 -5.97 1.46 17.92
N VAL A 118 -5.08 1.98 17.08
CA VAL A 118 -4.39 1.23 16.05
C VAL A 118 -2.89 1.32 16.31
N LEU A 119 -2.21 0.19 16.13
CA LEU A 119 -0.76 0.15 16.20
C LEU A 119 -0.20 0.71 14.89
N ASP A 120 0.49 1.84 15.00
CA ASP A 120 1.20 2.45 13.90
C ASP A 120 2.65 1.98 13.92
N ILE A 121 3.03 1.25 12.87
CA ILE A 121 4.36 0.68 12.70
C ILE A 121 4.98 1.34 11.48
N LYS A 122 6.17 1.92 11.64
CA LYS A 122 6.85 2.58 10.53
C LYS A 122 7.54 1.56 9.62
N GLN A 123 7.26 1.65 8.32
CA GLN A 123 7.99 0.92 7.28
C GLN A 123 9.16 1.77 6.77
N LYS A 124 10.24 1.10 6.35
CA LYS A 124 11.45 1.73 5.81
C LYS A 124 11.86 1.06 4.50
N GLY A 125 12.39 1.87 3.59
CA GLY A 125 13.06 1.40 2.37
C GLY A 125 12.13 0.96 1.23
N VAL A 126 10.82 0.92 1.43
CA VAL A 126 9.85 0.63 0.36
C VAL A 126 9.91 1.70 -0.73
N ASP A 127 9.81 2.98 -0.35
CA ASP A 127 9.80 4.11 -1.30
C ASP A 127 11.10 4.20 -2.11
N MET A 128 12.23 3.98 -1.43
CA MET A 128 13.54 3.95 -2.08
C MET A 128 13.65 2.81 -3.10
N LYS A 129 13.11 1.63 -2.81
CA LYS A 129 13.11 0.49 -3.74
C LYS A 129 12.25 0.78 -4.96
N ILE A 130 11.05 1.31 -4.77
CA ILE A 130 10.17 1.71 -5.88
C ILE A 130 10.88 2.73 -6.76
N GLY A 131 11.45 3.78 -6.15
CA GLY A 131 12.15 4.82 -6.90
C GLY A 131 13.36 4.31 -7.66
N LEU A 132 14.16 3.43 -7.06
CA LEU A 132 15.34 2.86 -7.70
C LEU A 132 14.98 1.90 -8.84
N ASP A 133 13.96 1.07 -8.68
CA ASP A 133 13.50 0.16 -9.72
C ASP A 133 12.92 0.95 -10.90
N ILE A 134 12.10 1.98 -10.66
CA ILE A 134 11.61 2.89 -11.71
C ILE A 134 12.80 3.52 -12.44
N ALA A 135 13.73 4.15 -11.71
CA ALA A 135 14.87 4.82 -12.32
C ALA A 135 15.77 3.86 -13.12
N THR A 136 15.98 2.64 -12.62
CA THR A 136 16.80 1.62 -13.29
C THR A 136 16.14 1.15 -14.59
N LEU A 137 14.84 0.86 -14.56
CA LEU A 137 14.07 0.44 -15.73
C LEU A 137 14.06 1.53 -16.80
N SER A 138 13.90 2.79 -16.38
CA SER A 138 13.91 3.96 -17.25
C SER A 138 15.27 4.21 -17.90
N ASN A 139 16.34 4.32 -17.10
CA ASN A 139 17.69 4.63 -17.60
C ASN A 139 18.25 3.57 -18.54
N ARG A 140 17.84 2.32 -18.35
CA ARG A 140 18.26 1.20 -19.21
C ARG A 140 17.30 0.95 -20.37
N HIS A 141 16.23 1.75 -20.48
CA HIS A 141 15.15 1.59 -21.46
C HIS A 141 14.67 0.14 -21.58
N GLN A 142 14.51 -0.55 -20.44
CA GLN A 142 14.11 -1.96 -20.41
C GLN A 142 12.60 -2.16 -20.66
N VAL A 143 11.84 -1.07 -20.56
CA VAL A 143 10.40 -1.02 -20.76
C VAL A 143 10.07 0.29 -21.50
N GLU A 144 8.95 0.31 -22.21
CA GLU A 144 8.40 1.54 -22.81
C GLU A 144 7.36 2.20 -21.89
N LYS A 145 6.80 1.40 -20.98
CA LYS A 145 5.69 1.80 -20.11
C LYS A 145 5.83 1.22 -18.71
N ILE A 146 5.54 2.05 -17.71
CA ILE A 146 5.42 1.67 -16.30
C ILE A 146 3.96 1.92 -15.87
N ILE A 147 3.32 0.87 -15.37
CA ILE A 147 1.97 0.97 -14.78
C ILE A 147 2.12 0.93 -13.26
N LEU A 148 1.75 2.03 -12.61
CA LEU A 148 1.75 2.17 -11.16
C LEU A 148 0.35 1.89 -10.63
N ILE A 149 0.21 0.85 -9.81
CA ILE A 149 -1.05 0.48 -9.16
C ILE A 149 -0.91 0.83 -7.68
N THR A 150 -1.35 2.02 -7.29
CA THR A 150 -1.12 2.55 -5.94
C THR A 150 -1.96 3.81 -5.70
N ALA A 151 -2.22 4.10 -4.42
CA ALA A 151 -2.83 5.35 -3.96
C ALA A 151 -1.82 6.30 -3.29
N ASP A 152 -0.56 5.89 -3.16
CA ASP A 152 0.51 6.68 -2.57
C ASP A 152 1.06 7.69 -3.61
N SER A 153 1.67 8.78 -3.14
CA SER A 153 2.23 9.85 -3.97
C SER A 153 3.70 10.16 -3.67
N ASP A 154 4.35 9.42 -2.76
CA ASP A 154 5.71 9.71 -2.33
C ASP A 154 6.78 9.42 -3.41
N PHE A 155 6.42 8.69 -4.47
CA PHE A 155 7.30 8.37 -5.62
C PHE A 155 7.19 9.35 -6.80
N ILE A 156 6.53 10.51 -6.64
CA ILE A 156 6.49 11.57 -7.68
C ILE A 156 7.87 11.89 -8.30
N PRO A 157 8.97 12.01 -7.53
CA PRO A 157 10.29 12.27 -8.12
C PRO A 157 10.75 11.18 -9.10
N ALA A 158 10.50 9.91 -8.79
CA ALA A 158 10.86 8.79 -9.66
C ALA A 158 10.01 8.77 -10.94
N VAL A 159 8.73 9.09 -10.82
CA VAL A 159 7.80 9.24 -11.95
C VAL A 159 8.23 10.38 -12.89
N LYS A 160 8.61 11.54 -12.32
CA LYS A 160 9.19 12.65 -13.08
C LYS A 160 10.43 12.22 -13.85
N HIS A 161 11.30 11.45 -13.20
CA HIS A 161 12.51 10.92 -13.82
C HIS A 161 12.18 10.00 -14.98
N ALA A 162 11.30 9.02 -14.78
CA ALA A 162 10.89 8.08 -15.83
C ALA A 162 10.34 8.77 -17.07
N ARG A 163 9.49 9.80 -16.90
CA ARG A 163 8.95 10.57 -18.03
C ARG A 163 10.02 11.35 -18.79
N LYS A 164 11.02 11.88 -18.10
CA LYS A 164 12.15 12.56 -18.77
C LYS A 164 12.98 11.60 -19.63
N GLU A 165 13.09 10.34 -19.21
CA GLU A 165 13.71 9.25 -19.96
C GLU A 165 12.79 8.66 -21.05
N GLY A 166 11.64 9.29 -21.34
CA GLY A 166 10.73 8.88 -22.41
C GLY A 166 9.83 7.69 -22.09
N ILE A 167 9.74 7.29 -20.82
CA ILE A 167 8.87 6.18 -20.40
C ILE A 167 7.44 6.67 -20.21
N ILE A 168 6.47 5.95 -20.77
CA ILE A 168 5.04 6.19 -20.54
C ILE A 168 4.69 5.77 -19.11
N VAL A 169 4.15 6.69 -18.31
CA VAL A 169 3.70 6.38 -16.94
C VAL A 169 2.17 6.34 -16.89
N GLN A 170 1.62 5.17 -16.59
CA GLN A 170 0.21 4.99 -16.29
C GLN A 170 -0.01 4.88 -14.78
N LEU A 171 -1.02 5.56 -14.26
CA LEU A 171 -1.50 5.38 -12.89
C LEU A 171 -2.85 4.67 -12.88
N ASP A 172 -2.93 3.66 -12.03
CA ASP A 172 -4.16 3.04 -11.55
C ASP A 172 -4.34 3.36 -10.06
N PRO A 173 -5.22 4.29 -9.70
CA PRO A 173 -5.41 4.75 -8.33
C PRO A 173 -6.22 3.79 -7.45
N MET A 174 -6.45 2.54 -7.89
CA MET A 174 -7.17 1.53 -7.11
C MET A 174 -8.57 1.97 -6.66
N ARG A 175 -9.33 2.62 -7.56
CA ARG A 175 -10.67 3.20 -7.32
C ARG A 175 -10.70 4.45 -6.43
N VAL A 176 -9.56 4.94 -5.96
CA VAL A 176 -9.51 6.25 -5.29
C VAL A 176 -9.98 7.32 -6.28
N PRO A 177 -10.95 8.18 -5.90
CA PRO A 177 -11.42 9.25 -6.78
C PRO A 177 -10.27 10.17 -7.18
N GLU A 178 -10.31 10.65 -8.41
CA GLU A 178 -9.31 11.58 -8.96
C GLU A 178 -9.13 12.84 -8.08
N THR A 179 -10.21 13.30 -7.45
CA THR A 179 -10.21 14.44 -6.51
C THR A 179 -9.38 14.22 -5.25
N GLN A 180 -9.07 12.96 -4.91
CA GLN A 180 -8.24 12.60 -3.76
C GLN A 180 -6.79 12.28 -4.16
N ILE A 181 -6.49 12.24 -5.46
CA ILE A 181 -5.12 12.03 -5.95
C ILE A 181 -4.38 13.37 -5.86
N LYS A 182 -3.16 13.35 -5.32
CA LYS A 182 -2.33 14.53 -5.20
C LYS A 182 -2.09 15.13 -6.59
N LYS A 183 -2.39 16.43 -6.76
CA LYS A 183 -2.28 17.14 -8.05
C LYS A 183 -0.92 16.92 -8.74
N GLY A 184 0.16 16.98 -7.97
CA GLY A 184 1.51 16.76 -8.51
C GLY A 184 1.73 15.36 -9.10
N LEU A 185 1.00 14.33 -8.65
CA LEU A 185 1.08 13.02 -9.30
C LEU A 185 0.35 13.03 -10.64
N LEU A 186 -0.84 13.63 -10.72
CA LEU A 186 -1.63 13.74 -11.96
C LEU A 186 -0.90 14.54 -13.05
N GLU A 187 -0.17 15.60 -12.67
CA GLU A 187 0.65 16.40 -13.61
C GLU A 187 1.83 15.61 -14.20
N HIS A 188 2.20 14.50 -13.56
CA HIS A 188 3.39 13.72 -13.91
C HIS A 188 3.08 12.30 -14.38
N ILE A 189 1.85 12.02 -14.80
CA ILE A 189 1.48 10.77 -15.47
C ILE A 189 1.02 11.06 -16.90
N ASP A 190 1.07 10.07 -17.77
CA ASP A 190 0.59 10.17 -19.15
C ASP A 190 -0.81 9.57 -19.29
N LEU A 191 -1.13 8.53 -18.48
CA LEU A 191 -2.40 7.81 -18.55
C LEU A 191 -2.98 7.60 -17.15
N LEU A 192 -4.28 7.86 -16.98
CA LEU A 192 -5.04 7.49 -15.79
C LEU A 192 -6.05 6.41 -16.16
N SER A 193 -5.85 5.19 -15.68
CA SER A 193 -6.70 4.05 -16.07
C SER A 193 -6.76 3.00 -14.97
N SER A 194 -7.97 2.55 -14.66
CA SER A 194 -8.24 1.47 -13.71
C SER A 194 -9.01 0.33 -14.37
N VAL A 195 -8.72 -0.91 -13.99
CA VAL A 195 -9.50 -2.08 -14.44
C VAL A 195 -10.95 -1.99 -13.97
N PHE A 196 -11.15 -1.53 -12.74
CA PHE A 196 -12.49 -1.30 -12.19
C PHE A 196 -12.85 0.18 -12.32
N ILE A 197 -13.70 0.48 -13.28
CA ILE A 197 -14.29 1.81 -13.44
C ILE A 197 -15.22 2.05 -12.25
N ASN A 198 -15.03 3.17 -11.55
CA ASN A 198 -15.98 3.62 -10.54
C ASN A 198 -17.28 4.00 -11.28
N LYS A 199 -18.36 3.26 -11.06
CA LYS A 199 -19.66 3.43 -11.75
C LYS A 199 -20.28 4.83 -11.60
N ASN A 200 -19.68 5.70 -10.80
CA ASN A 200 -20.14 7.08 -10.60
C ASN A 200 -19.67 8.06 -11.71
N LYS A 201 -18.86 7.63 -12.69
CA LYS A 201 -18.49 8.47 -13.86
C LYS A 201 -19.43 8.32 -15.06
N SER A 202 -20.41 7.40 -15.06
CA SER A 202 -21.30 7.15 -16.20
C SER A 202 -22.69 7.81 -16.12
N ASN A 203 -22.89 8.81 -15.25
CA ASN A 203 -24.19 9.50 -15.09
C ASN A 203 -24.16 11.01 -15.43
N ASN A 204 -23.08 11.52 -16.04
CA ASN A 204 -22.99 12.92 -16.47
C ASN A 204 -22.52 13.04 -17.93
N GLU A 205 -23.17 12.32 -18.84
CA GLU A 205 -23.26 12.67 -20.27
C GLU A 205 -24.72 12.57 -20.72
#